data_AF-A0A1W6KFF5-F1
#
_entry.id   AF-A0A1W6KFF5-F1
#
_cell.length_a   1.000
_cell.length_b   1.000
_cell.length_c   1.000
_cell.angle_alpha   90.00
_cell.angle_beta   90.00
_cell.angle_gamma   90.00
#
_symmetry.space_group_name_H-M   'P 1'
#
loop_
_entity.id
_entity.type
_entity.pdbx_description
1 polymer ?
#
loop_
_entity_poly.entity_id
_entity_poly.type
_entity_poly.pdbx_seq_one_letter_code
_entity_poly.pdbx_strand_id
1 'polypeptide(L)'
;MNKHIANPPFKRVRVGRQLKAQLTRAINATATSTSKRSPDLGTLFKALRNDLGKTPRYKLAEMLDMTEQTLLKLETSPLRSGIQPTLKLLNAFGLTIAIEHESVDQTMGFLPLDKAFAAVRNRNAHLTQRDLSQASGVARTTIQNIETGKAVKVATLTLLLSAMDGRLAIVSLDEMTTADEIELKDEARKEPENDKPQDDDRAQVIDSRAPTLAQMLTREPGFKLG
;
A
#
# COMPACT_ATOMS: atom_id res chain seq x y z
N MET A 1 10.22 -5.96 -16.45
CA MET A 1 10.13 -4.81 -17.37
C MET A 1 9.08 -3.85 -16.84
N ASN A 2 9.51 -2.80 -16.15
CA ASN A 2 8.62 -1.72 -15.72
C ASN A 2 8.28 -0.86 -16.93
N LYS A 3 7.12 -1.09 -17.56
CA LYS A 3 6.56 -0.09 -18.47
C LYS A 3 6.28 1.15 -17.61
N HIS A 4 7.05 2.22 -17.84
CA HIS A 4 6.76 3.53 -17.30
C HIS A 4 5.25 3.80 -17.43
N ILE A 5 4.60 4.09 -16.31
CA ILE A 5 3.25 4.62 -16.31
C ILE A 5 3.36 5.95 -17.04
N ALA A 6 3.08 5.97 -18.34
CA ALA A 6 3.00 7.21 -19.09
C ALA A 6 1.97 8.08 -18.37
N ASN A 7 2.38 9.28 -17.95
CA ASN A 7 1.52 10.19 -17.22
C ASN A 7 0.18 10.30 -17.96
N PRO A 8 -0.95 10.05 -17.27
CA PRO A 8 -2.24 10.03 -17.94
C PRO A 8 -2.53 11.42 -18.57
N PRO A 9 -3.16 11.47 -19.76
CA PRO A 9 -3.52 12.73 -20.39
C PRO A 9 -4.27 13.67 -19.43
N PHE A 10 -3.97 14.97 -19.46
CA PHE A 10 -4.56 15.98 -18.55
C PHE A 10 -6.09 15.90 -18.41
N LYS A 11 -6.81 15.61 -19.50
CA LYS A 11 -8.27 15.43 -19.48
C LYS A 11 -8.69 14.29 -18.54
N ARG A 12 -7.96 13.18 -18.50
CA ARG A 12 -8.25 12.03 -17.62
C ARG A 12 -7.99 12.35 -16.16
N VAL A 13 -6.89 13.04 -15.87
CA VAL A 13 -6.57 13.50 -14.51
C VAL A 13 -7.66 14.43 -13.98
N ARG A 14 -8.14 15.37 -14.80
CA ARG A 14 -9.23 16.28 -14.42
C ARG A 14 -10.51 15.51 -14.07
N VAL A 15 -10.91 14.54 -14.88
CA VAL A 15 -12.09 13.70 -14.61
C VAL A 15 -11.89 12.90 -13.31
N GLY A 16 -10.71 12.28 -13.14
CA GLY A 16 -10.36 11.58 -11.91
C GLY A 16 -10.52 12.46 -10.67
N ARG A 17 -9.97 13.67 -10.68
CA ARG A 17 -10.09 14.64 -9.59
C ARG A 17 -11.55 15.01 -9.28
N GLN A 18 -12.41 15.15 -10.30
CA GLN A 18 -13.83 15.44 -10.11
C GLN A 18 -14.60 14.28 -9.45
N LEU A 19 -14.24 13.03 -9.77
CA LEU A 19 -14.90 11.83 -9.26
C LEU A 19 -14.28 11.29 -7.95
N LYS A 20 -13.08 11.73 -7.57
CA LYS A 20 -12.32 11.27 -6.39
C LYS A 20 -13.17 11.14 -5.12
N ALA A 21 -13.89 12.19 -4.74
CA ALA A 21 -14.70 12.21 -3.53
C ALA A 21 -15.90 11.23 -3.61
N GLN A 22 -16.50 11.09 -4.79
CA GLN A 22 -17.61 10.15 -5.00
C GLN A 22 -17.12 8.71 -4.98
N LEU A 23 -15.98 8.43 -5.60
CA LEU A 23 -15.33 7.11 -5.60
C LEU A 23 -14.94 6.68 -4.18
N THR A 24 -14.36 7.59 -3.39
CA THR A 24 -14.02 7.36 -1.97
C THR A 24 -15.25 7.08 -1.11
N ARG A 25 -16.37 7.78 -1.36
CA ARG A 25 -17.63 7.47 -0.66
C ARG A 25 -18.20 6.13 -1.09
N ALA A 26 -18.18 5.83 -2.39
CA ALA A 26 -18.77 4.61 -2.94
C ALA A 26 -18.04 3.34 -2.48
N ILE A 27 -16.70 3.35 -2.40
CA ILE A 27 -15.91 2.18 -1.96
C ILE A 27 -16.17 1.82 -0.48
N ASN A 28 -16.50 2.81 0.35
CA ASN A 28 -16.75 2.61 1.79
C ASN A 28 -18.24 2.42 2.12
N ALA A 29 -19.17 2.96 1.31
CA ALA A 29 -20.61 2.87 1.55
C ALA A 29 -21.15 1.43 1.52
N THR A 30 -20.45 0.51 0.86
CA THR A 30 -20.84 -0.89 0.76
C THR A 30 -20.36 -1.77 1.92
N ALA A 31 -19.44 -1.29 2.75
CA ALA A 31 -19.08 -1.96 4.01
C ALA A 31 -20.16 -1.76 5.09
N THR A 32 -20.94 -0.68 4.97
CA THR A 32 -22.00 -0.28 5.90
C THR A 32 -23.33 -0.25 5.17
N SER A 33 -23.93 -1.42 4.93
CA SER A 33 -25.15 -1.66 4.14
C SER A 33 -26.42 -0.91 4.62
N THR A 34 -26.45 0.42 4.57
CA THR A 34 -27.61 1.22 5.00
C THR A 34 -27.89 2.49 4.16
N SER A 35 -27.03 2.90 3.22
CA SER A 35 -27.27 4.13 2.45
C SER A 35 -27.86 3.87 1.05
N LYS A 36 -29.15 4.16 0.88
CA LYS A 36 -29.83 4.26 -0.44
C LYS A 36 -29.33 5.42 -1.33
N ARG A 37 -28.39 6.26 -0.87
CA ARG A 37 -28.00 7.51 -1.54
C ARG A 37 -26.58 7.52 -2.11
N SER A 38 -25.78 6.49 -1.85
CA SER A 38 -24.40 6.45 -2.36
C SER A 38 -24.41 5.96 -3.81
N PRO A 39 -23.82 6.71 -4.77
CA PRO A 39 -23.70 6.22 -6.14
C PRO A 39 -22.92 4.91 -6.15
N ASP A 40 -23.40 3.95 -6.94
CA ASP A 40 -22.77 2.64 -7.07
C ASP A 40 -21.35 2.80 -7.69
N LEU A 41 -20.37 2.12 -7.08
CA LEU A 41 -18.97 2.19 -7.50
C LEU A 41 -18.80 1.75 -8.96
N GLY A 42 -19.60 0.79 -9.43
CA GLY A 42 -19.57 0.30 -10.80
C GLY A 42 -20.04 1.37 -11.80
N THR A 43 -21.07 2.13 -11.41
CA THR A 43 -21.55 3.28 -12.19
C THR A 43 -20.49 4.38 -12.32
N LEU A 44 -19.73 4.65 -11.27
CA LEU A 44 -18.63 5.62 -11.32
C LEU A 44 -17.47 5.14 -12.20
N PHE A 45 -17.12 3.85 -12.16
CA PHE A 45 -16.13 3.27 -13.09
C PHE A 45 -16.60 3.32 -14.54
N LYS A 46 -17.89 3.11 -14.78
CA LYS A 46 -18.49 3.28 -16.11
C LYS A 46 -18.46 4.74 -16.57
N ALA A 47 -18.65 5.70 -15.66
CA ALA A 47 -18.55 7.13 -15.95
C ALA A 47 -17.12 7.51 -16.35
N LEU A 48 -16.10 7.03 -15.61
CA LEU A 48 -14.68 7.18 -15.99
C LEU A 48 -14.43 6.70 -17.42
N ARG A 49 -14.95 5.51 -17.79
CA ARG A 49 -14.83 5.02 -19.17
C ARG A 49 -15.55 5.91 -20.19
N ASN A 50 -16.79 6.31 -19.91
CA ASN A 50 -17.58 7.11 -20.86
C ASN A 50 -16.95 8.49 -21.14
N ASP A 51 -16.25 9.07 -20.17
CA ASP A 51 -15.54 10.34 -20.33
C ASP A 51 -14.29 10.22 -21.23
N LEU A 52 -13.82 9.01 -21.52
CA LEU A 52 -12.86 8.73 -22.59
C LEU A 52 -13.50 8.76 -23.99
N GLY A 53 -14.77 9.18 -24.09
CA GLY A 53 -15.52 9.31 -25.34
C GLY A 53 -15.97 7.96 -25.91
N LYS A 54 -16.02 7.85 -27.24
CA LYS A 54 -16.47 6.64 -27.96
C LYS A 54 -15.46 5.49 -27.91
N THR A 55 -14.49 5.49 -26.99
CA THR A 55 -13.51 4.41 -26.85
C THR A 55 -14.25 3.12 -26.53
N PRO A 56 -14.23 2.11 -27.41
CA PRO A 56 -14.83 0.82 -27.13
C PRO A 56 -14.19 0.18 -25.90
N ARG A 57 -14.97 -0.57 -25.12
CA ARG A 57 -14.49 -1.20 -23.88
C ARG A 57 -13.23 -2.06 -24.11
N TYR A 58 -13.19 -2.83 -25.19
CA TYR A 58 -12.05 -3.68 -25.53
C TYR A 58 -10.75 -2.87 -25.74
N LYS A 59 -10.82 -1.68 -26.38
CA LYS A 59 -9.64 -0.83 -26.59
C LYS A 59 -9.11 -0.28 -25.28
N LEU A 60 -10.00 0.14 -24.37
CA LEU A 60 -9.57 0.57 -23.04
C LEU A 60 -8.97 -0.58 -22.25
N ALA A 61 -9.58 -1.77 -22.29
CA ALA A 61 -9.05 -2.95 -21.62
C ALA A 61 -7.63 -3.30 -22.12
N GLU A 62 -7.41 -3.25 -23.43
CA GLU A 62 -6.10 -3.43 -24.06
C GLU A 62 -5.08 -2.38 -23.59
N MET A 63 -5.45 -1.09 -23.57
CA MET A 63 -4.59 -0.03 -23.05
C MET A 63 -4.21 -0.22 -21.57
N LEU A 64 -5.11 -0.80 -20.80
CA LEU A 64 -4.91 -1.11 -19.38
C LEU A 64 -4.26 -2.48 -19.15
N ASP A 65 -3.85 -3.19 -20.20
CA ASP A 65 -3.26 -4.52 -20.10
C ASP A 65 -4.15 -5.47 -19.26
N MET A 66 -5.44 -5.52 -19.60
CA MET A 66 -6.43 -6.41 -19.01
C MET A 66 -7.45 -6.89 -20.04
N THR A 67 -8.19 -7.94 -19.72
CA THR A 67 -9.24 -8.45 -20.61
C THR A 67 -10.49 -7.59 -20.55
N GLU A 68 -11.25 -7.54 -21.65
CA GLU A 68 -12.56 -6.85 -21.68
C GLU A 68 -13.49 -7.36 -20.58
N GLN A 69 -13.47 -8.68 -20.31
CA GLN A 69 -14.25 -9.28 -19.23
C GLN A 69 -13.85 -8.76 -17.85
N THR A 70 -12.55 -8.49 -17.61
CA THR A 70 -12.07 -7.92 -16.35
C THR A 70 -12.57 -6.48 -16.18
N LEU A 71 -12.52 -5.69 -17.25
CA LEU A 71 -13.06 -4.33 -17.23
C LEU A 71 -14.59 -4.32 -17.04
N LEU A 72 -15.32 -5.25 -17.69
CA LEU A 72 -16.75 -5.42 -17.47
C LEU A 72 -17.06 -5.81 -16.01
N LYS A 73 -16.25 -6.67 -15.39
CA LYS A 73 -16.39 -7.02 -13.97
C LYS A 73 -16.15 -5.82 -13.05
N LEU A 74 -15.23 -4.92 -13.38
CA LEU A 74 -15.06 -3.66 -12.64
C LEU A 74 -16.32 -2.80 -12.72
N GLU A 75 -16.95 -2.68 -13.90
CA GLU A 75 -18.17 -1.89 -14.08
C GLU A 75 -19.42 -2.50 -13.42
N THR A 76 -19.49 -3.83 -13.30
CA THR A 76 -20.71 -4.54 -12.86
C THR A 76 -20.62 -5.11 -11.45
N SER A 77 -19.42 -5.39 -10.95
CA SER A 77 -19.16 -6.00 -9.64
C SER A 77 -17.78 -5.55 -9.12
N PRO A 78 -17.56 -4.24 -8.93
CA PRO A 78 -16.25 -3.68 -8.59
C PRO A 78 -15.66 -4.28 -7.32
N LEU A 79 -16.47 -4.52 -6.30
CA LEU A 79 -16.03 -5.06 -5.01
C LEU A 79 -15.55 -6.51 -5.07
N ARG A 80 -16.07 -7.29 -6.01
CA ARG A 80 -15.67 -8.68 -6.25
C ARG A 80 -14.43 -8.76 -7.15
N SER A 81 -14.07 -7.64 -7.78
CA SER A 81 -12.87 -7.54 -8.61
C SER A 81 -11.62 -7.46 -7.74
N GLY A 82 -10.49 -7.84 -8.32
CA GLY A 82 -9.19 -7.71 -7.67
C GLY A 82 -8.79 -6.25 -7.50
N ILE A 83 -7.99 -5.97 -6.49
CA ILE A 83 -7.39 -4.65 -6.28
C ILE A 83 -6.50 -4.26 -7.46
N GLN A 84 -5.73 -5.19 -8.01
CA GLN A 84 -4.81 -4.90 -9.11
C GLN A 84 -5.53 -4.34 -10.36
N PRO A 85 -6.59 -4.99 -10.91
CA PRO A 85 -7.40 -4.38 -11.98
C PRO A 85 -7.98 -3.01 -11.62
N THR A 86 -8.40 -2.83 -10.36
CA THR A 86 -8.97 -1.57 -9.88
C THR A 86 -7.92 -0.45 -9.88
N LEU A 87 -6.72 -0.73 -9.38
CA LEU A 87 -5.58 0.18 -9.43
C LEU A 87 -5.20 0.53 -10.87
N LYS A 88 -5.13 -0.46 -11.77
CA LYS A 88 -4.84 -0.21 -13.20
C LYS A 88 -5.84 0.78 -13.81
N LEU A 89 -7.14 0.60 -13.55
CA LEU A 89 -8.17 1.51 -14.03
C LEU A 89 -7.99 2.91 -13.43
N LEU A 90 -7.85 3.03 -12.10
CA LEU A 90 -7.70 4.31 -11.41
C LEU A 90 -6.43 5.06 -11.85
N ASN A 91 -5.30 4.37 -11.99
CA ASN A 91 -4.04 4.96 -12.39
C ASN A 91 -4.13 5.63 -13.77
N ALA A 92 -4.93 5.07 -14.68
CA ALA A 92 -5.18 5.68 -15.99
C ALA A 92 -5.93 7.02 -15.94
N PHE A 93 -6.52 7.36 -14.79
CA PHE A 93 -7.17 8.64 -14.48
C PHE A 93 -6.41 9.46 -13.42
N GLY A 94 -5.16 9.10 -13.12
CA GLY A 94 -4.36 9.83 -12.14
C GLY A 94 -4.82 9.62 -10.70
N LEU A 95 -5.55 8.53 -10.44
CA LEU A 95 -6.04 8.15 -9.11
C LEU A 95 -5.40 6.85 -8.65
N THR A 96 -5.42 6.60 -7.35
CA THR A 96 -5.01 5.33 -6.75
C THR A 96 -5.80 5.04 -5.47
N ILE A 97 -5.61 3.86 -4.91
CA ILE A 97 -6.18 3.45 -3.63
C ILE A 97 -5.13 3.64 -2.55
N ALA A 98 -5.50 4.32 -1.47
CA ALA A 98 -4.71 4.47 -0.26
C ALA A 98 -5.46 3.93 0.96
N ILE A 99 -4.76 3.82 2.08
CA ILE A 99 -5.33 3.45 3.37
C ILE A 99 -5.30 4.67 4.29
N GLU A 100 -6.45 5.00 4.85
CA GLU A 100 -6.57 5.98 5.92
C GLU A 100 -6.70 5.24 7.25
N HIS A 101 -5.75 5.50 8.15
CA HIS A 101 -5.68 4.93 9.49
C HIS A 101 -4.82 5.83 10.38
N GLU A 102 -5.06 5.85 11.70
CA GLU A 102 -4.32 6.69 12.67
C GLU A 102 -2.81 6.39 12.70
N SER A 103 -2.42 5.16 12.38
CA SER A 103 -1.03 4.71 12.40
C SER A 103 -0.26 5.00 11.11
N VAL A 104 -0.92 5.57 10.10
CA VAL A 104 -0.28 5.96 8.83
C VAL A 104 -0.17 7.47 8.86
N ASP A 105 1.04 7.97 9.08
CA ASP A 105 1.32 9.40 8.97
C ASP A 105 1.03 9.87 7.54
N GLN A 106 0.06 10.77 7.41
CA GLN A 106 -0.40 11.32 6.13
C GLN A 106 0.08 12.76 5.92
N THR A 107 0.89 13.31 6.83
CA THR A 107 1.35 14.71 6.76
C THR A 107 2.17 15.00 5.51
N MET A 108 2.97 14.03 5.06
CA MET A 108 3.77 14.11 3.84
C MET A 108 3.06 13.51 2.62
N GLY A 109 1.89 12.90 2.80
CA GLY A 109 1.10 12.20 1.78
C GLY A 109 0.86 10.71 2.11
N PHE A 110 0.32 9.95 1.16
CA PHE A 110 -0.11 8.58 1.37
C PHE A 110 0.96 7.54 1.01
N LEU A 111 1.16 6.55 1.90
CA LEU A 111 2.04 5.42 1.64
C LEU A 111 1.46 4.47 0.56
N PRO A 112 2.34 3.78 -0.21
CA PRO A 112 1.95 2.65 -1.04
C PRO A 112 1.12 1.61 -0.27
N LEU A 113 0.16 0.97 -0.95
CA LEU A 113 -0.85 0.13 -0.31
C LEU A 113 -0.28 -1.00 0.56
N ASP A 114 0.81 -1.62 0.10
CA ASP A 114 1.55 -2.66 0.80
C ASP A 114 2.24 -2.12 2.07
N LYS A 115 2.95 -0.99 1.97
CA LYS A 115 3.60 -0.32 3.11
C LYS A 115 2.55 0.16 4.13
N ALA A 116 1.47 0.76 3.66
CA ALA A 116 0.37 1.23 4.50
C ALA A 116 -0.32 0.06 5.22
N PHE A 117 -0.59 -1.05 4.51
CA PHE A 117 -1.19 -2.23 5.10
C PHE A 117 -0.29 -2.86 6.17
N ALA A 118 1.03 -2.95 5.91
CA ALA A 118 1.99 -3.43 6.89
C ALA A 118 2.03 -2.55 8.15
N ALA A 119 2.01 -1.22 8.00
CA ALA A 119 1.96 -0.30 9.14
C ALA A 119 0.70 -0.49 9.99
N VAL A 120 -0.48 -0.59 9.36
CA VAL A 120 -1.74 -0.87 10.07
C VAL A 120 -1.71 -2.24 10.74
N ARG A 121 -1.17 -3.25 10.06
CA ARG A 121 -1.05 -4.61 10.59
C ARG A 121 -0.12 -4.69 11.81
N ASN A 122 0.98 -3.94 11.80
CA ASN A 122 1.95 -3.86 12.90
C ASN A 122 1.35 -3.16 14.13
N ARG A 123 0.58 -2.09 13.94
CA ARG A 123 -0.18 -1.46 15.04
C ARG A 123 -1.15 -2.43 15.71
N ASN A 124 -1.76 -3.30 14.89
CA ASN A 124 -2.69 -4.33 15.31
C ASN A 124 -2.01 -5.70 15.55
N ALA A 125 -0.72 -5.73 15.87
CA ALA A 125 0.04 -6.98 16.06
C ALA A 125 -0.53 -7.88 17.17
N HIS A 126 -1.24 -7.31 18.13
CA HIS A 126 -1.92 -8.04 19.20
C HIS A 126 -3.09 -8.91 18.70
N LEU A 127 -3.68 -8.59 17.55
CA LEU A 127 -4.75 -9.38 16.94
C LEU A 127 -4.14 -10.53 16.13
N THR A 128 -4.53 -11.76 16.48
CA THR A 128 -4.16 -12.93 15.69
C THR A 128 -4.99 -12.99 14.41
N GLN A 129 -4.56 -13.81 13.43
CA GLN A 129 -5.38 -14.08 12.25
C GLN A 129 -6.75 -14.68 12.61
N ARG A 130 -6.87 -15.36 13.76
CA ARG A 130 -8.15 -15.88 14.26
C ARG A 130 -9.06 -14.74 14.69
N ASP A 131 -8.54 -13.79 15.45
CA ASP A 131 -9.32 -12.65 15.97
C ASP A 131 -9.77 -11.75 14.82
N LEU A 132 -8.86 -11.45 13.88
CA LEU A 132 -9.19 -10.71 12.66
C LEU A 132 -10.24 -11.44 11.81
N SER A 133 -10.17 -12.77 11.72
CA SER A 133 -11.16 -13.57 10.98
C SER A 133 -12.54 -13.48 11.61
N GLN A 134 -12.62 -13.50 12.95
CA GLN A 134 -13.87 -13.32 13.68
C GLN A 134 -14.44 -11.91 13.54
N ALA A 135 -13.59 -10.88 13.61
CA ALA A 135 -14.01 -9.48 13.54
C ALA A 135 -14.43 -9.06 12.11
N SER A 136 -13.69 -9.47 11.09
CA SER A 136 -13.91 -9.08 9.69
C SER A 136 -14.83 -10.03 8.90
N GLY A 137 -15.06 -11.25 9.40
CA GLY A 137 -15.72 -12.32 8.65
C GLY A 137 -14.89 -12.89 7.49
N VAL A 138 -13.63 -12.48 7.32
CA VAL A 138 -12.73 -12.99 6.28
C VAL A 138 -12.06 -14.28 6.76
N ALA A 139 -11.96 -15.30 5.90
CA ALA A 139 -11.32 -16.56 6.27
C ALA A 139 -9.82 -16.37 6.59
N ARG A 140 -9.32 -17.07 7.61
CA ARG A 140 -7.90 -17.02 8.04
C ARG A 140 -6.90 -17.24 6.90
N THR A 141 -7.16 -18.22 6.03
CA THR A 141 -6.31 -18.50 4.85
C THR A 141 -6.26 -17.33 3.88
N THR A 142 -7.34 -16.55 3.79
CA THR A 142 -7.39 -15.34 2.96
C THR A 142 -6.57 -14.22 3.59
N ILE A 143 -6.62 -14.05 4.92
CA ILE A 143 -5.78 -13.08 5.65
C ILE A 143 -4.30 -13.40 5.46
N GLN A 144 -3.90 -14.67 5.65
CA GLN A 144 -2.53 -15.12 5.41
C GLN A 144 -2.08 -14.89 3.95
N ASN A 145 -2.97 -15.12 2.97
CA ASN A 145 -2.69 -14.84 1.57
C ASN A 145 -2.44 -13.34 1.32
N ILE A 146 -3.18 -12.46 1.99
CA ILE A 146 -2.98 -11.00 1.89
C ILE A 146 -1.64 -10.60 2.49
N GLU A 147 -1.33 -11.09 3.69
CA GLU A 147 -0.06 -10.82 4.39
C GLU A 147 1.16 -11.32 3.61
N THR A 148 0.98 -12.35 2.77
CA THR A 148 2.03 -12.88 1.85
C THR A 148 2.04 -12.21 0.47
N GLY A 149 1.28 -11.12 0.28
CA GLY A 149 1.28 -10.33 -0.95
C GLY A 149 0.48 -10.92 -2.12
N LYS A 150 -0.38 -11.92 -1.89
CA LYS A 150 -1.24 -12.46 -2.96
C LYS A 150 -2.37 -11.50 -3.32
N ALA A 151 -2.92 -11.70 -4.52
CA ALA A 151 -4.02 -10.90 -5.03
C ALA A 151 -5.24 -10.94 -4.10
N VAL A 152 -5.74 -9.76 -3.73
CA VAL A 152 -6.92 -9.59 -2.89
C VAL A 152 -8.04 -8.87 -3.63
N LYS A 153 -9.28 -9.17 -3.25
CA LYS A 153 -10.47 -8.44 -3.71
C LYS A 153 -10.65 -7.15 -2.91
N VAL A 154 -11.23 -6.14 -3.54
CA VAL A 154 -11.51 -4.85 -2.89
C VAL A 154 -12.37 -5.04 -1.65
N ALA A 155 -13.50 -5.78 -1.73
CA ALA A 155 -14.37 -6.04 -0.58
C ALA A 155 -13.63 -6.68 0.60
N THR A 156 -12.75 -7.64 0.33
CA THR A 156 -12.00 -8.35 1.36
C THR A 156 -11.05 -7.39 2.08
N LEU A 157 -10.36 -6.51 1.35
CA LEU A 157 -9.49 -5.53 1.97
C LEU A 157 -10.29 -4.49 2.77
N THR A 158 -11.43 -4.01 2.26
CA THR A 158 -12.31 -3.08 2.99
C THR A 158 -12.78 -3.68 4.32
N LEU A 159 -13.24 -4.94 4.33
CA LEU A 159 -13.68 -5.62 5.54
C LEU A 159 -12.55 -5.81 6.55
N LEU A 160 -11.36 -6.21 6.07
CA LEU A 160 -10.21 -6.43 6.92
C LEU A 160 -9.70 -5.12 7.55
N LEU A 161 -9.63 -4.04 6.77
CA LEU A 161 -9.26 -2.72 7.28
C LEU A 161 -10.28 -2.19 8.27
N SER A 162 -11.58 -2.36 8.00
CA SER A 162 -12.63 -1.93 8.92
C SER A 162 -12.55 -2.64 10.28
N ALA A 163 -12.07 -3.88 10.33
CA ALA A 163 -11.85 -4.62 11.58
C ALA A 163 -10.58 -4.18 12.34
N MET A 164 -9.72 -3.38 11.69
CA MET A 164 -8.51 -2.78 12.24
C MET A 164 -8.66 -1.25 12.33
N ASP A 165 -9.89 -0.74 12.41
CA ASP A 165 -10.21 0.70 12.48
C ASP A 165 -9.68 1.57 11.32
N GLY A 166 -9.39 0.94 10.18
CA GLY A 166 -8.91 1.59 8.96
C GLY A 166 -9.97 1.64 7.85
N ARG A 167 -9.72 2.47 6.83
CA ARG A 167 -10.59 2.57 5.64
C ARG A 167 -9.80 2.74 4.36
N LEU A 168 -10.42 2.38 3.24
CA LEU A 168 -9.85 2.65 1.92
C LEU A 168 -10.23 4.05 1.46
N ALA A 169 -9.29 4.76 0.86
CA ALA A 169 -9.51 6.06 0.24
C ALA A 169 -9.08 6.03 -1.22
N ILE A 170 -9.75 6.83 -2.05
CA ILE A 170 -9.28 7.10 -3.41
C ILE A 170 -8.59 8.45 -3.40
N VAL A 171 -7.31 8.43 -3.72
CA VAL A 171 -6.43 9.61 -3.72
C VAL A 171 -5.87 9.84 -5.11
N SER A 172 -5.40 11.04 -5.38
CA SER A 172 -4.69 11.35 -6.61
C SER A 172 -3.25 10.84 -6.52
N LEU A 173 -2.66 10.47 -7.66
CA LEU A 173 -1.30 9.90 -7.69
C LEU A 173 -0.23 10.86 -7.17
N ASP A 174 -0.46 12.17 -7.29
CA ASP A 174 0.38 13.24 -6.75
C ASP A 174 0.31 13.36 -5.22
N GLU A 175 -0.68 12.73 -4.58
CA GLU A 175 -0.80 12.67 -3.12
C GLU A 175 -0.08 11.46 -2.52
N MET A 176 0.50 10.59 -3.35
CA MET A 176 1.27 9.43 -2.89
C MET A 176 2.70 9.84 -2.56
N THR A 177 3.17 9.44 -1.37
CA THR A 177 4.60 9.50 -1.05
C THR A 177 5.29 8.30 -1.64
N THR A 178 6.25 8.52 -2.54
CA THR A 178 7.33 7.56 -2.74
C THR A 178 8.28 7.70 -1.56
N ALA A 179 8.00 6.96 -0.49
CA ALA A 179 8.85 6.92 0.71
C ALA A 179 10.30 6.44 0.44
N ASP A 180 10.66 6.14 -0.82
CA ASP A 180 12.03 5.89 -1.25
C ASP A 180 12.81 7.21 -1.52
N GLU A 181 12.16 8.39 -1.50
CA GLU A 181 12.85 9.70 -1.64
C GLU A 181 13.24 10.35 -0.30
N ILE A 182 12.79 9.79 0.84
CA ILE A 182 13.06 10.37 2.17
C ILE A 182 14.33 9.76 2.80
N GLU A 183 14.78 8.58 2.36
CA GLU A 183 16.07 8.01 2.81
C GLU A 183 17.31 8.64 2.14
N LEU A 184 17.16 9.59 1.19
CA LEU A 184 18.28 10.22 0.46
C LEU A 184 18.54 11.69 0.81
N LYS A 185 17.74 12.31 1.68
CA LYS A 185 17.90 13.74 2.02
C LYS A 185 18.61 14.04 3.34
N ASP A 186 18.89 13.03 4.17
CA ASP A 186 19.68 13.19 5.39
C ASP A 186 21.15 12.72 5.26
N GLU A 187 21.55 12.13 4.12
CA GLU A 187 22.97 11.75 3.87
C GLU A 187 23.68 12.60 2.80
N ALA A 188 22.98 13.46 2.04
CA ALA A 188 23.58 14.25 0.96
C ALA A 188 23.83 15.73 1.33
N ARG A 189 24.41 15.99 2.51
CA ARG A 189 25.09 17.26 2.83
C ARG A 189 26.29 17.04 3.75
N LYS A 190 27.25 16.22 3.32
CA LYS A 190 28.68 16.39 3.62
C LYS A 190 29.49 15.87 2.44
N GLU A 191 29.57 16.69 1.39
CA GLU A 191 30.63 16.59 0.40
C GLU A 191 31.87 17.37 0.90
N PRO A 192 33.07 17.14 0.33
CA PRO A 192 34.23 16.70 1.09
C PRO A 192 35.30 17.80 1.17
N GLU A 193 35.83 18.06 2.37
CA GLU A 193 37.09 18.80 2.49
C GLU A 193 38.23 17.81 2.73
N ASN A 194 39.02 17.64 1.69
CA ASN A 194 40.34 17.05 1.77
C ASN A 194 41.33 18.21 1.58
N ASP A 195 42.05 18.60 2.63
CA ASP A 195 43.44 19.01 2.48
C ASP A 195 44.20 19.01 3.82
N LYS A 196 45.07 17.98 3.90
CA LYS A 196 46.40 17.90 4.54
C LYS A 196 46.59 17.10 5.84
N PRO A 197 47.73 16.35 5.91
CA PRO A 197 47.95 15.30 6.87
C PRO A 197 48.59 15.85 8.15
N GLN A 198 48.16 15.35 9.29
CA GLN A 198 48.92 15.38 10.54
C GLN A 198 48.86 14.00 11.19
N ASP A 199 50.03 13.37 11.24
CA ASP A 199 50.35 12.29 12.16
C ASP A 199 50.11 12.76 13.61
N ASP A 200 49.34 12.00 14.36
CA ASP A 200 49.80 11.46 15.65
C ASP A 200 48.78 10.42 16.18
N ASP A 201 49.25 9.18 16.19
CA ASP A 201 49.03 8.16 17.21
C ASP A 201 47.65 8.06 17.88
N ARG A 202 46.87 7.07 17.44
CA ARG A 202 46.42 5.94 18.29
C ARG A 202 45.70 4.87 17.49
N ALA A 203 46.35 3.73 17.32
CA ALA A 203 45.71 2.49 16.94
C ALA A 203 44.61 2.14 17.96
N GLN A 204 43.36 2.03 17.52
CA GLN A 204 42.39 1.22 18.26
C GLN A 204 42.82 -0.24 18.09
N VAL A 205 43.58 -0.71 19.06
CA VAL A 205 43.96 -2.11 19.23
C VAL A 205 42.67 -2.90 19.42
N ILE A 206 42.25 -3.60 18.38
CA ILE A 206 41.27 -4.68 18.50
C ILE A 206 41.98 -5.78 19.29
N ASP A 207 41.57 -5.98 20.54
CA ASP A 207 42.08 -7.07 21.37
C ASP A 207 41.68 -8.41 20.73
N SER A 208 42.64 -9.05 20.05
CA SER A 208 42.48 -10.28 19.29
C SER A 208 42.27 -11.53 20.16
N ARG A 209 42.13 -11.35 21.48
CA ARG A 209 41.87 -12.42 22.46
C ARG A 209 40.47 -12.38 23.05
N ALA A 210 39.58 -11.49 22.59
CA ALA A 210 38.19 -11.51 23.03
C ALA A 210 37.50 -12.81 22.56
N PRO A 211 36.95 -13.64 23.48
CA PRO A 211 36.27 -14.87 23.11
C PRO A 211 35.01 -14.56 22.31
N THR A 212 34.72 -15.39 21.30
CA THR A 212 33.55 -15.19 20.43
C THR A 212 32.25 -15.52 21.17
N LEU A 213 31.12 -14.95 20.71
CA LEU A 213 29.78 -15.21 21.26
C LEU A 213 29.46 -16.72 21.38
N ALA A 214 29.95 -17.53 20.45
CA ALA A 214 29.81 -18.99 20.49
C ALA A 214 30.60 -19.66 21.63
N GLN A 215 31.73 -19.08 22.05
CA GLN A 215 32.54 -19.56 23.18
C GLN A 215 31.96 -19.15 24.54
N MET A 216 31.19 -18.06 24.60
CA MET A 216 30.49 -17.64 25.82
C MET A 216 29.26 -18.50 26.14
N LEU A 217 28.64 -19.12 25.13
CA LEU A 217 27.41 -19.91 25.27
C LEU A 217 27.64 -21.37 25.73
N THR A 218 28.87 -21.90 25.67
CA THR A 218 29.19 -23.28 26.07
C THR A 218 29.87 -23.41 27.43
N ARG A 219 30.08 -22.30 28.16
CA ARG A 219 30.54 -22.35 29.54
C ARG A 219 29.38 -22.71 30.46
N GLU A 220 29.33 -23.96 30.92
CA GLU A 220 28.45 -24.37 32.00
C GLU A 220 28.62 -23.45 33.23
N PRO A 221 27.54 -23.10 33.94
CA PRO A 221 27.66 -22.32 35.16
C PRO A 221 28.23 -23.24 36.25
N GLY A 222 29.52 -23.11 36.52
CA GLY A 222 30.15 -23.64 37.73
C GLY A 222 29.64 -22.90 38.96
N PHE A 223 28.44 -23.23 39.42
CA PHE A 223 27.95 -22.86 40.75
C PHE A 223 28.45 -23.91 41.74
N LYS A 224 29.55 -23.59 42.43
CA LYS A 224 29.85 -24.16 43.74
C LYS A 224 30.37 -23.04 44.62
N LEU A 225 29.66 -22.76 45.71
CA LEU A 225 30.19 -22.33 47.00
C LEU A 225 29.08 -22.49 48.05
N GLY A 226 29.36 -23.32 49.07
CA GLY A 226 28.47 -23.70 50.16
C GLY A 226 28.54 -25.19 50.43
#